data_AF-A0A843HTQ8-F1
#
_entry.id   AF-A0A843HTQ8-F1
#
_cell.length_a   1.000
_cell.length_b   1.000
_cell.length_c   1.000
_cell.angle_alpha   90.00
_cell.angle_beta   90.00
_cell.angle_gamma   90.00
#
_symmetry.space_group_name_H-M   'P 1'
#
loop_
_entity.id
_entity.type
_entity.pdbx_description
1 polymer ?
#
loop_
_entity_poly.entity_id
_entity_poly.type
_entity_poly.pdbx_seq_one_letter_code
_entity_poly.pdbx_strand_id
1 'polypeptide(L)'
;MAGENGYSLADIAAAMGGNGGFGAGGGASWMMILFLFVLFAGGNGGFGWGGNGFANAIGYENLATSNEVQRGFDNQNSMANQRDILAAVNSGTAQSVAATNQVYHDIVGYVGDKYSELDRDVLSVGSAVQQAIANQNACCCDTKMLISETAAQNRYDALKNTNDINAVTIGQTQKILDALAQNKIEALQGKVAQLELANQLGNVVRYPNTFSYNAGPSPFCGGCGCGIA
;
A
#
# COMPACT_ATOMS: atom_id res chain seq x y z
N MET A 1 -9.38 12.75 -75.13
CA MET A 1 -9.79 13.52 -76.32
C MET A 1 -10.90 14.43 -75.83
N ALA A 2 -10.60 15.72 -75.61
CA ALA A 2 -11.06 16.79 -76.52
C ALA A 2 -12.54 16.55 -76.88
N GLY A 3 -13.50 17.19 -76.21
CA GLY A 3 -13.74 18.63 -76.29
C GLY A 3 -14.61 18.87 -77.52
N GLU A 4 -15.92 19.06 -77.31
CA GLU A 4 -16.91 19.59 -78.27
C GLU A 4 -18.26 19.65 -77.49
N ASN A 5 -18.67 20.79 -76.94
CA ASN A 5 -19.39 21.87 -77.63
C ASN A 5 -20.46 21.36 -78.61
N GLY A 6 -21.45 20.62 -78.09
CA GLY A 6 -22.71 20.40 -78.79
C GLY A 6 -23.61 21.62 -78.66
N TYR A 7 -23.53 22.53 -79.63
CA TYR A 7 -24.34 23.73 -79.76
C TYR A 7 -25.83 23.45 -79.50
N SER A 8 -26.40 24.15 -78.52
CA SER A 8 -27.84 24.12 -78.24
C SER A 8 -28.61 24.69 -79.44
N LEU A 9 -29.83 24.19 -79.66
CA LEU A 9 -30.76 24.57 -80.72
C LEU A 9 -30.96 26.11 -80.84
N ALA A 10 -30.61 26.88 -79.80
CA ALA A 10 -30.57 28.34 -79.81
C ALA A 10 -29.50 28.94 -80.75
N ASP A 11 -28.37 28.27 -80.98
CA ASP A 11 -27.28 28.78 -81.83
C ASP A 11 -27.56 28.51 -83.33
N ILE A 12 -28.25 27.42 -83.64
CA ILE A 12 -28.76 27.14 -85.01
C ILE A 12 -29.86 28.14 -85.41
N ALA A 13 -30.67 28.63 -84.47
CA ALA A 13 -31.67 29.66 -84.73
C ALA A 13 -31.07 31.06 -84.99
N ALA A 14 -29.84 31.32 -84.50
CA ALA A 14 -29.08 32.51 -84.87
C ALA A 14 -28.47 32.39 -86.27
N ALA A 15 -28.08 31.18 -86.68
CA ALA A 15 -27.49 30.90 -87.99
C ALA A 15 -28.53 30.75 -89.12
N MET A 16 -29.78 30.38 -88.81
CA MET A 16 -30.83 30.12 -89.80
C MET A 16 -32.00 31.09 -89.61
N GLY A 17 -31.90 32.24 -90.29
CA GLY A 17 -32.80 33.37 -90.17
C GLY A 17 -34.30 33.05 -90.24
N GLY A 18 -35.01 33.48 -89.21
CA GLY A 18 -36.46 33.67 -89.23
C GLY A 18 -36.83 34.96 -89.93
N ASN A 19 -36.72 34.95 -91.26
CA ASN A 19 -37.19 36.02 -92.14
C ASN A 19 -38.73 36.04 -92.19
N GLY A 20 -39.31 37.02 -91.51
CA GLY A 20 -40.73 37.32 -91.55
C GLY A 20 -40.97 38.79 -91.24
N GLY A 21 -40.44 39.68 -92.08
CA GLY A 21 -40.76 41.11 -92.03
C GLY A 21 -39.57 42.05 -92.26
N PHE A 22 -39.01 42.03 -93.47
CA PHE A 22 -38.36 43.18 -94.12
C PHE A 22 -39.14 44.47 -93.82
N GLY A 23 -38.56 45.64 -93.57
CA GLY A 23 -37.22 46.21 -93.70
C GLY A 23 -37.34 47.70 -93.31
N ALA A 24 -36.31 48.45 -92.94
CA ALA A 24 -34.89 48.40 -93.25
C ALA A 24 -34.08 48.23 -91.96
N GLY A 25 -32.94 47.57 -91.91
CA GLY A 25 -32.06 47.05 -92.95
C GLY A 25 -30.82 46.59 -92.19
N GLY A 26 -30.32 45.41 -92.53
CA GLY A 26 -29.20 44.75 -91.86
C GLY A 26 -28.03 45.70 -91.63
N GLY A 27 -27.55 45.71 -90.38
CA GLY A 27 -26.49 46.61 -89.92
C GLY A 27 -26.84 47.40 -88.66
N ALA A 28 -28.10 47.38 -88.21
CA ALA A 28 -28.53 48.23 -87.09
C ALA A 28 -28.35 47.61 -85.68
N SER A 29 -28.17 46.29 -85.52
CA SER A 29 -28.17 45.67 -84.18
C SER A 29 -26.94 46.05 -83.33
N TRP A 30 -25.75 46.20 -83.93
CA TRP A 30 -24.55 46.70 -83.25
C TRP A 30 -24.56 48.25 -83.13
N MET A 31 -25.20 48.94 -84.08
CA MET A 31 -25.37 50.40 -84.05
C MET A 31 -26.38 50.87 -82.98
N MET A 32 -27.41 50.07 -82.68
CA MET A 32 -28.38 50.35 -81.61
C MET A 32 -27.72 50.27 -80.22
N ILE A 33 -26.77 49.35 -80.04
CA ILE A 33 -25.99 49.20 -78.81
C ILE A 33 -25.05 50.40 -78.62
N LEU A 34 -24.41 50.91 -79.69
CA LEU A 34 -23.61 52.13 -79.64
C LEU A 34 -24.46 53.38 -79.30
N PHE A 35 -25.68 53.50 -79.84
CA PHE A 35 -26.61 54.58 -79.49
C PHE A 35 -27.03 54.56 -78.01
N LEU A 36 -27.23 53.37 -77.43
CA LEU A 36 -27.53 53.22 -75.99
C LEU A 36 -26.34 53.58 -75.09
N PHE A 37 -25.10 53.23 -75.46
CA PHE A 37 -23.91 53.63 -74.69
C PHE A 37 -23.65 55.15 -74.77
N VAL A 38 -23.89 55.81 -75.90
CA VAL A 38 -23.71 57.28 -76.00
C VAL A 38 -24.80 58.04 -75.24
N LEU A 39 -26.05 57.53 -75.23
CA LEU A 39 -27.17 58.21 -74.57
C LEU A 39 -27.27 57.92 -73.06
N PHE A 40 -26.87 56.73 -72.60
CA PHE A 40 -27.03 56.30 -71.20
C PHE A 40 -25.72 55.96 -70.46
N ALA A 41 -24.58 55.80 -71.14
CA ALA A 41 -23.26 55.76 -70.47
C ALA A 41 -22.60 57.16 -70.39
N GLY A 42 -23.35 58.20 -70.77
CA GLY A 42 -23.02 59.62 -70.62
C GLY A 42 -23.64 60.29 -69.39
N GLY A 43 -23.87 59.54 -68.31
CA GLY A 43 -24.08 60.12 -66.98
C GLY A 43 -22.82 60.89 -66.58
N ASN A 44 -22.86 62.21 -66.77
CA ASN A 44 -21.75 63.14 -66.63
C ASN A 44 -20.64 63.01 -67.69
N GLY A 45 -20.94 63.40 -68.94
CA GLY A 45 -19.90 63.86 -69.89
C GLY A 45 -19.69 63.05 -71.18
N GLY A 46 -20.76 62.60 -71.84
CA GLY A 46 -20.66 61.90 -73.13
C GLY A 46 -20.61 62.83 -74.35
N PHE A 47 -19.43 62.95 -74.97
CA PHE A 47 -19.18 63.27 -76.40
C PHE A 47 -20.02 64.37 -77.07
N GLY A 48 -19.99 65.57 -76.48
CA GLY A 48 -20.38 66.80 -77.16
C GLY A 48 -19.21 67.78 -77.17
N TRP A 49 -18.59 67.99 -78.33
CA TRP A 49 -17.83 69.22 -78.60
C TRP A 49 -18.80 70.41 -78.56
N GLY A 50 -19.07 70.89 -77.35
CA GLY A 50 -19.92 72.04 -77.04
C GLY A 50 -19.27 72.80 -75.88
N GLY A 51 -18.79 74.00 -76.18
CA GLY A 51 -17.85 74.74 -75.36
C GLY A 51 -18.39 75.33 -74.05
N ASN A 52 -17.41 75.66 -73.21
CA ASN A 52 -17.41 76.41 -71.95
C ASN A 52 -17.85 75.70 -70.68
N GLY A 53 -16.86 75.05 -70.04
CA GLY A 53 -16.92 74.64 -68.64
C GLY A 53 -15.57 74.15 -68.09
N PHE A 54 -14.45 74.75 -68.48
CA PHE A 54 -13.17 74.51 -67.82
C PHE A 54 -12.93 75.55 -66.71
N ALA A 55 -12.63 75.02 -65.51
CA ALA A 55 -12.02 75.66 -64.35
C ALA A 55 -12.91 76.41 -63.33
N ASN A 56 -13.49 75.65 -62.38
CA ASN A 56 -13.24 75.91 -60.96
C ASN A 56 -13.44 74.63 -60.12
N ALA A 57 -12.41 73.78 -60.15
CA ALA A 57 -12.22 72.76 -59.12
C ALA A 57 -11.58 73.43 -57.89
N ILE A 58 -12.36 74.11 -57.06
CA ILE A 58 -12.11 74.38 -55.63
C ILE A 58 -13.48 74.65 -54.99
N GLY A 59 -14.12 73.58 -54.50
CA GLY A 59 -15.32 73.64 -53.66
C GLY A 59 -15.04 72.85 -52.39
N TYR A 60 -14.82 73.57 -51.29
CA TYR A 60 -14.39 73.07 -49.98
C TYR A 60 -15.50 72.29 -49.23
N GLU A 61 -16.08 71.25 -49.82
CA GLU A 61 -17.09 70.40 -49.15
C GLU A 61 -16.49 69.13 -48.48
N ASN A 62 -15.16 69.04 -48.38
CA ASN A 62 -14.46 67.94 -47.70
C ASN A 62 -13.42 68.42 -46.65
N LEU A 63 -13.64 69.58 -46.01
CA LEU A 63 -12.74 70.05 -44.96
C LEU A 63 -13.18 69.48 -43.60
N ALA A 64 -12.57 68.36 -43.20
CA ALA A 64 -12.79 67.75 -41.89
C ALA A 64 -12.57 68.79 -40.78
N THR A 65 -13.59 68.99 -39.93
CA THR A 65 -13.49 69.92 -38.80
C THR A 65 -12.45 69.39 -37.81
N SER A 66 -11.72 70.26 -37.11
CA SER A 66 -10.60 69.88 -36.20
C SER A 66 -10.95 68.77 -35.19
N ASN A 67 -12.22 68.67 -34.76
CA ASN A 67 -12.72 67.59 -33.90
C ASN A 67 -12.85 66.21 -34.59
N GLU A 68 -13.00 66.13 -35.90
CA GLU A 68 -13.04 64.85 -36.65
C GLU A 68 -11.64 64.32 -36.93
N VAL A 69 -10.70 65.23 -37.23
CA VAL A 69 -9.29 64.88 -37.40
C VAL A 69 -8.70 64.35 -36.08
N GLN A 70 -9.00 65.01 -34.95
CA GLN A 70 -8.55 64.55 -33.63
C GLN A 70 -9.12 63.17 -33.27
N ARG A 71 -10.43 62.93 -33.46
CA ARG A 71 -11.04 61.60 -33.24
C ARG A 71 -10.51 60.54 -34.20
N GLY A 72 -10.13 60.93 -35.43
CA GLY A 72 -9.44 60.06 -36.38
C GLY A 72 -8.06 59.63 -35.87
N PHE A 73 -7.26 60.56 -35.35
CA PHE A 73 -5.96 60.25 -34.73
C PHE A 73 -6.09 59.44 -33.44
N ASP A 74 -7.06 59.76 -32.58
CA ASP A 74 -7.33 59.01 -31.35
C ASP A 74 -7.77 57.57 -31.67
N ASN A 75 -8.60 57.38 -32.70
CA ASN A 75 -8.97 56.05 -33.19
C ASN A 75 -7.80 55.31 -33.84
N GLN A 76 -6.93 55.99 -34.60
CA GLN A 76 -5.72 55.37 -35.16
C GLN A 76 -4.73 54.94 -34.08
N ASN A 77 -4.52 55.76 -33.05
CA ASN A 77 -3.68 55.40 -31.89
C ASN A 77 -4.29 54.25 -31.08
N SER A 78 -5.61 54.24 -30.90
CA SER A 78 -6.33 53.12 -30.28
C SER A 78 -6.17 51.82 -31.08
N MET A 79 -6.27 51.88 -32.41
CA MET A 79 -6.05 50.72 -33.29
C MET A 79 -4.59 50.23 -33.29
N ALA A 80 -3.62 51.13 -33.19
CA ALA A 80 -2.21 50.76 -33.08
C ALA A 80 -1.93 50.03 -31.76
N ASN A 81 -2.44 50.56 -30.63
CA ASN A 81 -2.32 49.93 -29.32
C ASN A 81 -3.01 48.55 -29.29
N GLN A 82 -4.17 48.40 -29.93
CA GLN A 82 -4.84 47.10 -30.03
C GLN A 82 -4.01 46.07 -30.79
N ARG A 83 -3.36 46.46 -31.91
CA ARG A 83 -2.49 45.54 -32.67
C ARG A 83 -1.27 45.09 -31.87
N ASP A 84 -0.68 45.98 -31.09
CA ASP A 84 0.47 45.66 -30.24
C ASP A 84 0.07 44.72 -29.09
N ILE A 85 -1.07 44.97 -28.44
CA ILE A 85 -1.64 44.08 -27.42
C ILE A 85 -1.96 42.70 -28.02
N LEU A 86 -2.57 42.65 -29.21
CA LEU A 86 -2.85 41.39 -29.89
C LEU A 86 -1.56 40.62 -30.23
N ALA A 87 -0.51 41.30 -30.65
CA ALA A 87 0.78 40.67 -30.91
C ALA A 87 1.43 40.14 -29.63
N ALA A 88 1.40 40.93 -28.54
CA ALA A 88 1.92 40.55 -27.22
C ALA A 88 1.13 39.40 -26.58
N VAL A 89 -0.19 39.39 -26.72
CA VAL A 89 -1.05 38.30 -26.23
C VAL A 89 -0.80 37.03 -27.03
N ASN A 90 -0.69 37.11 -28.36
CA ASN A 90 -0.43 35.93 -29.18
C ASN A 90 0.97 35.35 -28.92
N SER A 91 2.01 36.18 -28.79
CA SER A 91 3.36 35.73 -28.46
C SER A 91 3.45 35.17 -27.04
N GLY A 92 2.83 35.84 -26.06
CA GLY A 92 2.77 35.37 -24.67
C GLY A 92 1.98 34.07 -24.51
N THR A 93 0.90 33.89 -25.28
CA THR A 93 0.09 32.66 -25.28
C THR A 93 0.84 31.51 -25.95
N ALA A 94 1.54 31.76 -27.06
CA ALA A 94 2.38 30.74 -27.70
C ALA A 94 3.51 30.28 -26.76
N GLN A 95 4.13 31.22 -26.04
CA GLN A 95 5.18 30.92 -25.06
C GLN A 95 4.63 30.16 -23.84
N SER A 96 3.46 30.53 -23.33
CA SER A 96 2.85 29.83 -22.19
C SER A 96 2.42 28.40 -22.54
N VAL A 97 1.93 28.18 -23.76
CA VAL A 97 1.59 26.84 -24.26
C VAL A 97 2.86 26.01 -24.44
N ALA A 98 3.93 26.57 -25.00
CA ALA A 98 5.21 25.87 -25.14
C ALA A 98 5.81 25.47 -23.78
N ALA A 99 5.79 26.38 -22.80
CA ALA A 99 6.24 26.09 -21.44
C ALA A 99 5.37 25.02 -20.76
N THR A 100 4.05 25.07 -20.96
CA THR A 100 3.12 24.06 -20.41
C THR A 100 3.37 22.68 -21.01
N ASN A 101 3.62 22.59 -22.31
CA ASN A 101 3.94 21.32 -22.98
C ASN A 101 5.27 20.74 -22.48
N GLN A 102 6.27 21.57 -22.23
CA GLN A 102 7.54 21.13 -21.63
C GLN A 102 7.33 20.53 -20.25
N VAL A 103 6.61 21.25 -19.37
CA VAL A 103 6.26 20.74 -18.03
C VAL A 103 5.47 19.44 -18.11
N TYR A 104 4.54 19.31 -19.07
CA TYR A 104 3.80 18.07 -19.27
C TYR A 104 4.71 16.90 -19.64
N HIS A 105 5.65 17.10 -20.56
CA HIS A 105 6.63 16.07 -20.92
C HIS A 105 7.54 15.69 -19.75
N ASP A 106 8.00 16.66 -18.96
CA ASP A 106 8.83 16.41 -17.78
C ASP A 106 8.07 15.61 -16.71
N ILE A 107 6.80 15.96 -16.45
CA ILE A 107 5.95 15.23 -15.51
C ILE A 107 5.71 13.80 -16.00
N VAL A 108 5.38 13.61 -17.29
CA VAL A 108 5.15 12.28 -17.85
C VAL A 108 6.42 11.42 -17.80
N GLY A 109 7.58 12.00 -18.09
CA GLY A 109 8.88 11.32 -17.95
C GLY A 109 9.17 10.92 -16.51
N TYR A 110 9.08 11.86 -15.58
CA TYR A 110 9.29 11.61 -14.15
C TYR A 110 8.34 10.53 -13.59
N VAL A 111 7.06 10.60 -13.96
CA VAL A 111 6.06 9.62 -13.56
C VAL A 111 6.37 8.24 -14.16
N GLY A 112 6.76 8.18 -15.43
CA GLY A 112 7.19 6.94 -16.09
C GLY A 112 8.37 6.27 -15.39
N ASP A 113 9.40 7.04 -15.04
CA ASP A 113 10.57 6.56 -14.31
C ASP A 113 10.17 6.00 -12.93
N LYS A 114 9.30 6.73 -12.21
CA LYS A 114 8.80 6.29 -10.90
C LYS A 114 7.95 5.03 -10.98
N TYR A 115 7.14 4.85 -12.03
CA TYR A 115 6.43 3.60 -12.24
C TYR A 115 7.38 2.42 -12.48
N SER A 116 8.45 2.62 -13.24
CA SER A 116 9.44 1.55 -13.48
C SER A 116 10.25 1.19 -12.22
N GLU A 117 10.54 2.16 -11.36
CA GLU A 117 11.20 1.95 -10.07
C GLU A 117 10.28 1.19 -9.11
N LEU A 118 9.02 1.59 -9.04
CA LEU A 118 8.00 0.92 -8.23
C LEU A 118 7.78 -0.53 -8.68
N ASP A 119 7.76 -0.80 -9.98
CA ASP A 119 7.59 -2.17 -10.49
C ASP A 119 8.76 -3.09 -10.07
N ARG A 120 10.00 -2.57 -10.11
CA ARG A 120 11.17 -3.31 -9.59
C ARG A 120 11.11 -3.52 -8.08
N ASP A 121 10.66 -2.52 -7.33
CA ASP A 121 10.51 -2.64 -5.88
C ASP A 121 9.43 -3.65 -5.51
N VAL A 122 8.29 -3.66 -6.20
CA VAL A 122 7.21 -4.65 -6.02
C VAL A 122 7.70 -6.06 -6.32
N LEU A 123 8.47 -6.26 -7.40
CA LEU A 123 9.08 -7.56 -7.71
C LEU A 123 10.08 -8.00 -6.63
N SER A 124 10.92 -7.06 -6.15
CA SER A 124 11.86 -7.30 -5.06
C SER A 124 11.15 -7.72 -3.77
N VAL A 125 10.13 -6.97 -3.35
CA VAL A 125 9.29 -7.28 -2.19
C VAL A 125 8.59 -8.64 -2.36
N GLY A 126 8.06 -8.93 -3.55
CA GLY A 126 7.45 -10.23 -3.86
C GLY A 126 8.43 -11.40 -3.66
N SER A 127 9.67 -11.25 -4.11
CA SER A 127 10.72 -12.28 -3.91
C SER A 127 11.12 -12.42 -2.43
N ALA A 128 11.24 -11.30 -1.71
CA ALA A 128 11.58 -11.30 -0.29
C ALA A 128 10.48 -11.94 0.57
N VAL A 129 9.21 -11.66 0.27
CA VAL A 129 8.06 -12.27 0.94
C VAL A 129 8.00 -13.78 0.69
N GLN A 130 8.23 -14.22 -0.55
CA GLN A 130 8.26 -15.66 -0.86
C GLN A 130 9.39 -16.38 -0.11
N GLN A 131 10.57 -15.77 -0.02
CA GLN A 131 11.68 -16.32 0.75
C GLN A 131 11.40 -16.35 2.26
N ALA A 132 10.77 -15.30 2.79
CA ALA A 132 10.36 -15.26 4.20
C ALA A 132 9.35 -16.37 4.54
N ILE A 133 8.38 -16.64 3.66
CA ILE A 133 7.40 -17.73 3.84
C ILE A 133 8.08 -19.10 3.76
N ALA A 134 9.00 -19.31 2.81
CA ALA A 134 9.76 -20.57 2.71
C ALA A 134 10.59 -20.84 3.98
N ASN A 135 11.27 -19.82 4.50
CA ASN A 135 12.03 -19.91 5.74
C ASN A 135 11.14 -20.14 6.97
N GLN A 136 9.95 -19.54 7.02
CA GLN A 136 8.97 -19.81 8.10
C GLN A 136 8.49 -21.26 8.09
N ASN A 137 8.20 -21.82 6.90
CA ASN A 137 7.74 -23.20 6.79
C ASN A 137 8.82 -24.21 7.24
N ALA A 138 10.09 -23.97 6.87
CA ALA A 138 11.21 -24.78 7.34
C ALA A 138 11.36 -24.71 8.87
N CYS A 139 11.36 -23.51 9.43
CA CYS A 139 11.46 -23.30 10.88
C CYS A 139 10.32 -23.98 11.66
N CYS A 140 9.09 -23.95 11.13
CA CYS A 140 7.94 -24.60 11.76
C CYS A 140 8.08 -26.13 11.80
N CYS A 141 8.61 -26.75 10.73
CA CYS A 141 8.86 -28.19 10.69
C CYS A 141 9.99 -28.60 11.66
N ASP A 142 11.12 -27.88 11.64
CA ASP A 142 12.28 -28.17 12.50
C ASP A 142 11.92 -28.00 13.98
N THR A 143 11.20 -26.92 14.31
CA THR A 143 10.75 -26.66 15.68
C THR A 143 9.80 -27.74 16.17
N LYS A 144 8.87 -28.22 15.32
CA LYS A 144 7.96 -29.32 15.69
C LYS A 144 8.71 -30.61 15.96
N MET A 145 9.72 -30.94 15.15
CA MET A 145 10.55 -32.12 15.39
C MET A 145 11.33 -31.99 16.70
N LEU A 146 11.98 -30.85 16.94
CA LEU A 146 12.75 -30.63 18.15
C LEU A 146 11.89 -30.69 19.42
N ILE A 147 10.66 -30.14 19.37
CA ILE A 147 9.69 -30.26 20.48
C ILE A 147 9.31 -31.73 20.71
N SER A 148 9.03 -32.49 19.65
CA SER A 148 8.68 -33.91 19.75
C SER A 148 9.82 -34.73 20.36
N GLU A 149 11.06 -34.49 19.92
CA GLU A 149 12.25 -35.15 20.42
C GLU A 149 12.50 -34.82 21.89
N THR A 150 12.46 -33.52 22.23
CA THR A 150 12.64 -33.05 23.62
C THR A 150 11.56 -33.61 24.55
N ALA A 151 10.31 -33.69 24.09
CA ALA A 151 9.21 -34.27 24.86
C ALA A 151 9.41 -35.78 25.10
N ALA A 152 9.94 -36.52 24.13
CA ALA A 152 10.29 -37.93 24.30
C ALA A 152 11.44 -38.11 25.29
N GLN A 153 12.49 -37.29 25.17
CA GLN A 153 13.65 -37.33 26.08
C GLN A 153 13.22 -37.03 27.53
N ASN A 154 12.44 -35.97 27.76
CA ASN A 154 11.97 -35.61 29.10
C ASN A 154 11.17 -36.75 29.76
N ARG A 155 10.34 -37.48 28.99
CA ARG A 155 9.61 -38.64 29.50
C ARG A 155 10.54 -39.79 29.86
N TYR A 156 11.56 -40.05 29.03
CA TYR A 156 12.56 -41.07 29.31
C TYR A 156 13.36 -40.75 30.58
N ASP A 157 13.85 -39.52 30.70
CA ASP A 157 14.63 -39.07 31.87
C ASP A 157 13.78 -39.09 33.15
N ALA A 158 12.50 -38.70 33.08
CA ALA A 158 11.58 -38.76 34.22
C ALA A 158 11.35 -40.20 34.72
N LEU A 159 11.19 -41.16 33.80
CA LEU A 159 11.05 -42.59 34.13
C LEU A 159 12.33 -43.13 34.77
N LYS A 160 13.49 -42.80 34.20
CA LYS A 160 14.79 -43.20 34.73
C LYS A 160 15.01 -42.65 36.14
N ASN A 161 14.78 -41.36 36.34
CA ASN A 161 14.92 -40.72 37.65
C ASN A 161 14.00 -41.37 38.70
N THR A 162 12.77 -41.71 38.32
CA THR A 162 11.82 -42.38 39.22
C THR A 162 12.29 -43.79 39.60
N ASN A 163 12.81 -44.56 38.64
CA ASN A 163 13.36 -45.89 38.90
C ASN A 163 14.60 -45.84 39.79
N ASP A 164 15.50 -44.89 39.53
CA ASP A 164 16.71 -44.69 40.34
C ASP A 164 16.34 -44.28 41.78
N ILE A 165 15.38 -43.36 41.95
CA ILE A 165 14.86 -42.97 43.28
C ILE A 165 14.24 -44.16 44.00
N ASN A 166 13.43 -44.98 43.31
CA ASN A 166 12.82 -46.16 43.92
C ASN A 166 13.89 -47.17 44.37
N ALA A 167 14.92 -47.41 43.55
CA ALA A 167 16.02 -48.32 43.90
C ALA A 167 16.81 -47.81 45.13
N VAL A 168 17.14 -46.52 45.16
CA VAL A 168 17.81 -45.90 46.32
C VAL A 168 16.94 -45.96 47.56
N THR A 169 15.64 -45.67 47.43
CA THR A 169 14.68 -45.71 48.53
C THR A 169 14.57 -47.11 49.12
N ILE A 170 14.39 -48.15 48.29
CA ILE A 170 14.35 -49.54 48.74
C ILE A 170 15.64 -49.93 49.47
N GLY A 171 16.80 -49.55 48.93
CA GLY A 171 18.10 -49.81 49.57
C GLY A 171 18.24 -49.11 50.94
N GLN A 172 17.78 -47.86 51.06
CA GLN A 172 17.77 -47.14 52.33
C GLN A 172 16.78 -47.75 53.32
N THR A 173 15.58 -48.10 52.88
CA THR A 173 14.56 -48.76 53.72
C THR A 173 15.08 -50.08 54.27
N GLN A 174 15.76 -50.90 53.46
CA GLN A 174 16.34 -52.15 53.95
C GLN A 174 17.39 -51.93 55.04
N LYS A 175 18.29 -50.95 54.86
CA LYS A 175 19.28 -50.59 55.90
C LYS A 175 18.63 -50.15 57.20
N ILE A 176 17.54 -49.39 57.12
CA ILE A 176 16.77 -48.95 58.29
C ILE A 176 16.11 -50.16 58.98
N LEU A 177 15.50 -51.07 58.21
CA LEU A 177 14.88 -52.28 58.75
C LEU A 177 15.91 -53.18 59.45
N ASP A 178 17.09 -53.36 58.86
CA ASP A 178 18.18 -54.16 59.44
C ASP A 178 18.67 -53.54 60.75
N ALA A 179 18.87 -52.22 60.78
CA ALA A 179 19.26 -51.51 62.00
C ALA A 179 18.18 -51.60 63.10
N LEU A 180 16.90 -51.51 62.75
CA LEU A 180 15.79 -51.69 63.68
C LEU A 180 15.72 -53.12 64.23
N ALA A 181 15.94 -54.12 63.38
CA ALA A 181 15.97 -55.52 63.80
C ALA A 181 17.12 -55.79 64.78
N GLN A 182 18.33 -55.28 64.50
CA GLN A 182 19.48 -55.37 65.40
C GLN A 182 19.19 -54.70 66.76
N ASN A 183 18.74 -53.45 66.75
CA ASN A 183 18.39 -52.73 68.00
C ASN A 183 17.32 -53.46 68.82
N LYS A 184 16.33 -54.09 68.16
CA LYS A 184 15.29 -54.86 68.85
C LYS A 184 15.83 -56.15 69.46
N ILE A 185 16.75 -56.83 68.79
CA ILE A 185 17.43 -58.02 69.33
C ILE A 185 18.26 -57.63 70.56
N GLU A 186 19.06 -56.56 70.47
CA GLU A 186 19.86 -56.07 71.60
C GLU A 186 18.98 -55.68 72.80
N ALA A 187 17.87 -54.96 72.56
CA ALA A 187 16.93 -54.59 73.62
C ALA A 187 16.23 -55.81 74.25
N LEU A 188 15.89 -56.83 73.45
CA LEU A 188 15.31 -58.08 73.95
C LEU A 188 16.33 -58.90 74.75
N GLN A 189 17.58 -59.01 74.27
CA GLN A 189 18.66 -59.67 74.99
C GLN A 189 18.95 -59.00 76.34
N GLY A 190 18.96 -57.66 76.40
CA GLY A 190 19.11 -56.93 77.66
C GLY A 190 18.01 -57.26 78.67
N LYS A 191 16.75 -57.32 78.21
CA LYS A 191 15.63 -57.74 79.08
C LYS A 191 15.73 -59.20 79.52
N VAL A 192 16.14 -60.11 78.63
CA VAL A 192 16.30 -61.54 78.96
C VAL A 192 17.40 -61.72 80.00
N ALA A 193 18.57 -61.10 79.84
CA ALA A 193 19.65 -61.17 80.82
C ALA A 193 19.20 -60.64 82.20
N GLN A 194 18.40 -59.57 82.23
CA GLN A 194 17.84 -59.03 83.47
C GLN A 194 16.82 -59.98 84.11
N LEU A 195 15.96 -60.62 83.31
CA LEU A 195 15.00 -61.62 83.77
C LEU A 195 15.69 -62.91 84.26
N GLU A 196 16.72 -63.39 83.57
CA GLU A 196 17.51 -64.56 83.98
C GLU A 196 18.22 -64.31 85.32
N LEU A 197 18.79 -63.12 85.50
CA LEU A 197 19.38 -62.71 86.79
C LEU A 197 18.31 -62.66 87.90
N ALA A 198 17.14 -62.07 87.63
CA ALA A 198 16.05 -62.04 88.61
C ALA A 198 15.56 -63.45 88.99
N ASN A 199 15.48 -64.38 88.03
CA ASN A 199 15.03 -65.75 88.25
C ASN A 199 16.08 -66.60 88.98
N GLN A 200 17.37 -66.42 88.69
CA GLN A 200 18.47 -67.04 89.46
C GLN A 200 18.48 -66.58 90.93
N LEU A 201 18.08 -65.34 91.20
CA LEU A 201 17.97 -64.80 92.55
C LEU A 201 16.68 -65.21 93.29
N GLY A 202 15.66 -65.71 92.58
CA GLY A 202 14.38 -66.12 93.15
C GLY A 202 14.41 -67.46 93.89
N ASN A 203 15.36 -68.34 93.55
CA ASN A 203 15.52 -69.67 94.17
C ASN A 203 16.56 -69.73 95.30
N VAL A 204 17.18 -68.59 95.66
CA VAL A 204 18.11 -68.50 96.78
C VAL A 204 17.47 -67.67 97.88
N VAL A 205 17.38 -68.24 99.09
CA VAL A 205 16.89 -67.52 100.27
C VAL A 205 17.82 -66.34 100.54
N ARG A 206 17.32 -65.13 100.32
CA ARG A 206 18.06 -63.88 100.55
C ARG A 206 17.79 -63.40 101.97
N TYR A 207 18.81 -63.39 102.81
CA TYR A 207 18.75 -62.70 104.09
C TYR A 207 19.00 -61.20 103.87
N PRO A 208 18.23 -60.31 104.51
CA PRO A 208 18.46 -58.88 104.43
C PRO A 208 19.85 -58.54 105.01
N ASN A 209 20.66 -57.80 104.24
CA ASN A 209 22.00 -57.34 104.65
C ASN A 209 21.95 -56.17 105.65
N THR A 210 20.76 -55.82 106.11
CA THR A 210 20.53 -54.85 107.18
C THR A 210 19.91 -55.59 108.35
N PHE A 211 20.60 -55.59 109.50
CA PHE A 211 20.08 -56.11 110.76
C PHE A 211 18.93 -55.20 111.23
N SER A 212 17.74 -55.37 110.67
CA SER A 212 16.52 -54.97 111.36
C SER A 212 16.17 -56.11 112.31
N TYR A 213 16.36 -55.87 113.61
CA TYR A 213 15.83 -56.73 114.68
C TYR A 213 14.32 -56.84 114.49
N ASN A 214 13.86 -57.93 113.88
CA ASN A 214 12.47 -58.36 113.93
C ASN A 214 12.45 -59.80 114.44
N ALA A 215 12.17 -59.96 115.73
CA ALA A 215 11.94 -61.25 116.38
C ALA A 215 10.57 -61.79 115.95
N GLY A 216 10.50 -62.28 114.71
CA GLY A 216 9.41 -63.09 114.19
C GLY A 216 9.86 -64.54 113.98
N PRO A 217 8.94 -65.52 113.96
CA PRO A 217 9.28 -66.94 113.92
C PRO A 217 10.18 -67.28 112.73
N SER A 218 11.33 -67.89 113.01
CA SER A 218 12.23 -68.36 111.96
C SER A 218 11.60 -69.55 111.20
N PRO A 219 11.79 -69.65 109.88
CA PRO A 219 11.18 -70.71 109.06
C PRO A 219 11.79 -72.11 109.29
N PHE A 220 12.75 -72.25 110.21
CA PHE A 220 13.39 -73.52 110.58
C PHE A 220 12.92 -74.06 111.94
N CYS A 221 12.11 -73.30 112.69
CA CYS A 221 11.57 -73.75 113.97
C CYS A 221 10.10 -74.14 113.80
N GLY A 222 9.89 -75.31 113.17
CA GLY A 222 8.57 -75.94 113.05
C GLY A 222 8.35 -76.94 114.19
N GLY A 223 7.39 -76.62 115.08
CA GLY A 223 6.72 -77.61 115.93
C GLY A 223 7.42 -77.97 117.24
N CYS A 224 6.65 -77.92 118.33
CA CYS A 224 6.92 -78.45 119.67
C CYS A 224 8.06 -77.80 120.48
N GLY A 225 7.65 -76.84 121.32
CA GLY A 225 7.94 -76.87 122.75
C GLY A 225 9.38 -76.64 123.18
N CYS A 226 9.76 -75.38 123.32
CA CYS A 226 10.65 -74.92 124.39
C CYS A 226 10.16 -73.53 124.82
N GLY A 227 9.37 -73.51 125.90
CA GLY A 227 9.35 -72.34 126.77
C GLY A 227 10.63 -72.34 127.61
N ILE A 228 11.03 -71.16 128.06
CA ILE A 228 11.22 -70.79 129.48
C ILE A 228 12.06 -69.50 129.51
N ALA A 229 11.56 -68.57 130.34
CA ALA A 229 12.18 -67.38 130.93
C ALA A 229 12.41 -66.17 130.03
#